data_AF-A0A9P7J2X2-F1
#
_entry.id   AF-A0A9P7J2X2-F1
#
_cell.length_a   1.000
_cell.length_b   1.000
_cell.length_c   1.000
_cell.angle_alpha   90.00
_cell.angle_beta   90.00
_cell.angle_gamma   90.00
#
_symmetry.space_group_name_H-M   'P 1'
#
loop_
_entity.id
_entity.type
_entity.pdbx_description
1 polymer ?
#
loop_
_entity_poly.entity_id
_entity_poly.type
_entity_poly.pdbx_seq_one_letter_code
_entity_poly.pdbx_strand_id
1 'polypeptide(L)'
;PFKLQLEFKLAELALEACLNNEQTDYLIKLCNWCTSQQEKFTFQTHKDICDRWDTASHHITGFTEDIISVPYDEFDLHCWNLWEWATNLLHDSQLFLHIVFDVQHFSKFDGETFVNFVNEPYTAEAFWNTQVCNTTIAISVTFLT
;
A
#
# COMPACT_ATOMS: atom_id res chain seq x y z
N PRO A 1 33.81 10.67 -2.26
CA PRO A 1 33.63 10.72 -3.73
C PRO A 1 33.08 9.38 -4.27
N PHE A 2 32.08 9.42 -5.16
CA PHE A 2 31.55 8.22 -5.83
C PHE A 2 32.59 7.60 -6.77
N LYS A 3 32.59 6.27 -6.91
CA LYS A 3 33.58 5.56 -7.73
C LYS A 3 33.11 5.40 -9.18
N LEU A 4 31.80 5.31 -9.38
CA LEU A 4 31.18 5.14 -10.69
C LEU A 4 30.14 6.24 -10.95
N GLN A 5 30.00 6.60 -12.24
CA GLN A 5 28.95 7.54 -12.67
C GLN A 5 27.54 7.01 -12.36
N LEU A 6 27.35 5.68 -12.44
CA LEU A 6 26.08 5.05 -12.09
C LEU A 6 25.72 5.25 -10.61
N GLU A 7 26.67 5.08 -9.70
CA GLU A 7 26.47 5.30 -8.26
C GLU A 7 26.11 6.75 -7.96
N PHE A 8 26.75 7.71 -8.64
CA PHE A 8 26.43 9.13 -8.52
C PHE A 8 25.00 9.41 -9.00
N LYS A 9 24.62 8.91 -10.18
CA LYS A 9 23.27 9.11 -10.74
C LYS A 9 22.18 8.45 -9.91
N LEU A 10 22.45 7.29 -9.32
CA LEU A 10 21.54 6.65 -8.40
C LEU A 10 21.35 7.48 -7.12
N ALA A 11 22.43 8.01 -6.54
CA ALA A 11 22.35 8.87 -5.36
C ALA A 11 21.65 10.21 -5.65
N GLU A 12 21.87 10.79 -6.83
CA GLU A 12 21.17 11.99 -7.31
C GLU A 12 19.66 11.73 -7.39
N LEU A 13 19.23 10.62 -8.03
CA LEU A 13 17.82 10.25 -8.12
C LEU A 13 17.19 9.99 -6.74
N ALA A 14 17.90 9.29 -5.85
CA ALA A 14 17.41 9.02 -4.50
C ALA A 14 17.16 10.31 -3.72
N LEU A 15 18.03 11.32 -3.90
CA LEU A 15 17.87 12.64 -3.30
C LEU A 15 16.72 13.42 -3.94
N GLU A 16 16.63 13.45 -5.27
CA GLU A 16 15.56 14.13 -6.02
C GLU A 16 14.17 13.59 -5.68
N ALA A 17 14.06 12.27 -5.49
CA ALA A 17 12.83 11.60 -5.11
C ALA A 17 12.59 11.56 -3.59
N CYS A 18 13.47 12.17 -2.78
CA CYS A 18 13.40 12.17 -1.32
C CYS A 18 13.24 10.76 -0.71
N LEU A 19 13.94 9.77 -1.27
CA LEU A 19 13.86 8.39 -0.80
C LEU A 19 14.43 8.28 0.62
N ASN A 20 13.74 7.52 1.47
CA ASN A 20 14.26 7.17 2.79
C ASN A 20 15.37 6.10 2.70
N ASN A 21 15.97 5.75 3.84
CA ASN A 21 17.05 4.76 3.88
C ASN A 21 16.61 3.38 3.35
N GLU A 22 15.41 2.91 3.73
CA GLU A 22 14.89 1.61 3.30
C GLU A 22 14.62 1.56 1.79
N GLN A 23 14.03 2.63 1.24
CA GLN A 23 13.78 2.79 -0.18
C GLN A 23 15.09 2.89 -0.97
N THR A 24 16.08 3.61 -0.44
CA THR A 24 17.41 3.72 -1.05
C THR A 24 18.13 2.38 -1.07
N ASP A 25 18.09 1.63 0.04
CA ASP A 25 18.65 0.27 0.11
C ASP A 25 17.95 -0.69 -0.86
N TYR A 26 16.63 -0.57 -1.00
CA TYR A 26 15.86 -1.35 -1.96
C TYR A 26 16.23 -1.02 -3.42
N LEU A 27 16.41 0.26 -3.76
CA LEU A 27 16.86 0.69 -5.08
C LEU A 27 18.25 0.12 -5.41
N ILE A 28 19.18 0.11 -4.44
CA ILE A 28 20.50 -0.51 -4.60
C ILE A 28 20.37 -2.02 -4.84
N LYS A 29 19.50 -2.71 -4.11
CA LYS A 29 19.22 -4.15 -4.31
C LYS A 29 18.70 -4.43 -5.71
N LEU A 30 17.76 -3.62 -6.23
CA LEU A 30 17.25 -3.76 -7.59
C LEU A 30 18.36 -3.60 -8.64
N CYS A 31 19.24 -2.60 -8.49
CA CYS A 31 20.37 -2.43 -9.41
C CYS A 31 21.31 -3.64 -9.39
N ASN A 32 21.65 -4.15 -8.20
CA ASN A 32 22.48 -5.35 -8.07
C ASN A 32 21.81 -6.58 -8.68
N TRP A 33 20.49 -6.70 -8.53
CA TRP A 33 19.72 -7.79 -9.14
C TRP A 33 19.70 -7.71 -10.66
N CYS A 34 19.53 -6.53 -11.25
CA CYS A 34 19.65 -6.34 -12.70
C CYS A 34 21.03 -6.75 -13.22
N THR A 35 22.10 -6.54 -12.43
CA THR A 35 23.45 -6.97 -12.81
C THR A 35 23.70 -8.48 -12.68
N SER A 36 22.90 -9.20 -11.88
CA SER A 36 23.09 -10.65 -11.67
C SER A 36 22.51 -11.53 -12.80
N GLN A 37 21.91 -10.93 -13.83
CA GLN A 37 21.36 -11.58 -15.04
C GLN A 37 20.34 -12.72 -14.81
N GLN A 38 19.72 -12.79 -13.63
CA GLN A 38 18.68 -13.80 -13.38
C GLN A 38 17.39 -13.52 -14.16
N GLU A 39 17.10 -12.24 -14.45
CA GLU A 39 15.91 -11.83 -15.20
C GLU A 39 16.22 -10.70 -16.17
N LYS A 40 15.55 -10.70 -17.32
CA LYS A 40 15.72 -9.66 -18.34
C LYS A 40 14.82 -8.47 -18.01
N PHE A 41 15.42 -7.34 -17.64
CA PHE A 41 14.67 -6.09 -17.48
C PHE A 41 14.04 -5.69 -18.83
N THR A 42 12.71 -5.55 -18.86
CA THR A 42 11.94 -5.36 -20.11
C THR A 42 11.37 -3.96 -20.28
N PHE A 43 11.31 -3.16 -19.22
CA PHE A 43 10.85 -1.77 -19.29
C PHE A 43 11.88 -0.89 -20.01
N GLN A 44 11.43 -0.08 -20.95
CA GLN A 44 12.26 0.90 -21.67
C GLN A 44 11.84 2.33 -21.37
N THR A 45 10.55 2.55 -21.12
CA THR A 45 9.97 3.88 -20.91
C THR A 45 9.00 3.90 -19.75
N HIS A 46 8.70 5.10 -19.24
CA HIS A 46 7.62 5.31 -18.28
C HIS A 46 6.27 4.79 -18.81
N LYS A 47 6.04 4.90 -20.13
CA LYS A 47 4.82 4.40 -20.77
C LYS A 47 4.66 2.89 -20.57
N ASP A 48 5.74 2.11 -20.63
CA ASP A 48 5.67 0.66 -20.42
C ASP A 48 5.20 0.31 -19.00
N ILE A 49 5.54 1.16 -18.01
CA ILE A 49 5.08 1.01 -16.63
C ILE A 49 3.58 1.33 -16.56
N CYS A 50 3.16 2.48 -17.11
CA CYS A 50 1.75 2.86 -17.16
C CYS A 50 0.89 1.81 -17.87
N ASP A 51 1.29 1.36 -19.05
CA ASP A 51 0.54 0.38 -19.84
C ASP A 51 0.42 -0.96 -19.09
N ARG A 52 1.45 -1.36 -18.31
CA ARG A 52 1.35 -2.54 -17.45
C ARG A 52 0.47 -2.32 -16.24
N TRP A 53 0.50 -1.15 -15.62
CA TRP A 53 -0.44 -0.81 -14.54
C TRP A 53 -1.88 -0.76 -15.04
N ASP A 54 -2.13 -0.20 -16.22
CA ASP A 54 -3.44 -0.20 -16.87
C ASP A 54 -3.89 -1.64 -17.21
N THR A 55 -2.96 -2.48 -17.68
CA THR A 55 -3.28 -3.90 -17.89
C THR A 55 -3.60 -4.59 -16.57
N ALA A 56 -2.81 -4.34 -15.52
CA ALA A 56 -3.01 -4.89 -14.19
C ALA A 56 -4.33 -4.41 -13.56
N SER A 57 -4.74 -3.16 -13.79
CA SER A 57 -5.98 -2.62 -13.22
C SER A 57 -7.22 -3.34 -13.72
N HIS A 58 -7.19 -3.91 -14.94
CA HIS A 58 -8.28 -4.74 -15.45
C HIS A 58 -8.45 -6.08 -14.71
N HIS A 59 -7.44 -6.50 -13.92
CA HIS A 59 -7.53 -7.68 -13.07
C HIS A 59 -8.13 -7.40 -11.69
N ILE A 60 -8.35 -6.12 -11.35
CA ILE A 60 -8.96 -5.68 -10.10
C ILE A 60 -10.39 -5.18 -10.40
N THR A 61 -11.26 -5.18 -9.38
CA THR A 61 -12.63 -4.66 -9.50
C THR A 61 -12.62 -3.23 -10.02
N GLY A 62 -13.38 -2.98 -11.09
CA GLY A 62 -13.58 -1.64 -11.61
C GLY A 62 -14.39 -0.77 -10.66
N PHE A 63 -14.33 0.55 -10.86
CA PHE A 63 -15.23 1.48 -10.17
C PHE A 63 -16.66 1.30 -10.67
N THR A 64 -17.61 1.33 -9.74
CA THR A 64 -19.04 1.41 -10.01
C THR A 64 -19.47 2.87 -9.83
N GLU A 65 -20.22 3.39 -10.79
CA GLU A 65 -20.83 4.72 -10.70
C GLU A 65 -22.24 4.54 -10.14
N ASP A 66 -22.44 4.98 -8.90
CA ASP A 66 -23.76 4.97 -8.27
C ASP A 66 -24.16 6.41 -7.94
N ILE A 67 -25.35 6.82 -8.38
CA ILE A 67 -25.93 8.12 -8.03
C ILE A 67 -26.63 7.96 -6.69
N ILE A 68 -26.09 8.59 -5.65
CA ILE A 68 -26.73 8.62 -4.34
C ILE A 68 -27.59 9.89 -4.27
N SER A 69 -28.91 9.68 -4.29
CA SER A 69 -29.88 10.74 -4.03
C SER A 69 -30.11 10.86 -2.52
N VAL A 70 -29.66 11.98 -1.95
CA VAL A 70 -30.04 12.40 -0.60
C VAL A 70 -31.19 13.40 -0.71
N PRO A 71 -32.06 13.51 0.30
CA PRO A 71 -33.06 14.57 0.30
C PRO A 71 -32.29 15.88 0.12
N TYR A 72 -32.56 16.61 -0.97
CA TYR A 72 -31.96 17.90 -1.37
C TYR A 72 -30.74 17.90 -2.31
N ASP A 73 -30.09 16.77 -2.65
CA ASP A 73 -29.04 16.75 -3.69
C ASP A 73 -28.75 15.34 -4.26
N GLU A 74 -28.18 15.29 -5.46
CA GLU A 74 -27.68 14.06 -6.09
C GLU A 74 -26.16 14.14 -6.23
N PHE A 75 -25.47 13.07 -5.83
CA PHE A 75 -24.02 12.97 -5.93
C PHE A 75 -23.63 11.76 -6.76
N ASP A 76 -22.81 11.98 -7.78
CA ASP A 76 -22.13 10.92 -8.52
C ASP A 76 -21.04 10.33 -7.63
N LEU A 77 -21.27 9.12 -7.11
CA LEU A 77 -20.29 8.40 -6.32
C LEU A 77 -19.61 7.35 -7.19
N HIS A 78 -18.32 7.57 -7.48
CA HIS A 78 -17.45 6.51 -8.00
C HIS A 78 -16.88 5.74 -6.81
N CYS A 79 -17.40 4.54 -6.55
CA CYS A 79 -16.91 3.69 -5.48
C CYS A 79 -16.47 2.32 -6.00
N TRP A 80 -15.54 1.69 -5.29
CA TRP A 80 -15.35 0.25 -5.45
C TRP A 80 -16.37 -0.47 -4.59
N ASN A 81 -16.93 -1.55 -5.13
CA ASN A 81 -17.56 -2.54 -4.28
C ASN A 81 -16.47 -3.12 -3.36
N LEU A 82 -16.46 -2.66 -2.10
CA LEU A 82 -15.43 -3.00 -1.11
C LEU A 82 -15.29 -4.50 -0.91
N TRP A 83 -16.41 -5.24 -0.97
CA TRP A 83 -16.39 -6.69 -0.80
C TRP A 83 -15.75 -7.37 -2.00
N GLU A 84 -16.17 -7.01 -3.21
CA GLU A 84 -15.63 -7.58 -4.45
C GLU A 84 -14.13 -7.25 -4.61
N TRP A 85 -13.74 -6.01 -4.31
CA TRP A 85 -12.34 -5.59 -4.26
C TRP A 85 -11.53 -6.41 -3.27
N ALA A 86 -12.02 -6.56 -2.04
CA ALA A 86 -11.36 -7.37 -1.02
C ALA A 86 -11.24 -8.84 -1.45
N THR A 87 -12.28 -9.42 -2.06
CA THR A 87 -12.22 -10.80 -2.57
C THR A 87 -11.22 -10.96 -3.71
N ASN A 88 -11.15 -10.00 -4.64
CA ASN A 88 -10.19 -10.03 -5.75
C ASN A 88 -8.74 -9.96 -5.24
N LEU A 89 -8.50 -9.13 -4.22
CA LEU A 89 -7.21 -9.07 -3.53
C LEU A 89 -6.84 -10.39 -2.84
N LEU A 90 -7.81 -11.06 -2.20
CA LEU A 90 -7.59 -12.35 -1.53
C LEU A 90 -7.36 -13.51 -2.51
N HIS A 91 -7.90 -13.42 -3.73
CA HIS A 91 -7.73 -14.45 -4.76
C HIS A 91 -6.38 -14.37 -5.47
N ASP A 92 -5.70 -13.23 -5.45
CA ASP A 92 -4.34 -13.08 -5.96
C ASP A 92 -3.31 -13.57 -4.92
N SER A 93 -2.73 -14.74 -5.19
CA SER A 93 -1.76 -15.38 -4.29
C SER A 93 -0.45 -14.61 -4.13
N GLN A 94 -0.11 -13.72 -5.05
CA GLN A 94 1.08 -12.86 -4.95
C GLN A 94 0.79 -11.63 -4.12
N LEU A 95 -0.37 -11.00 -4.32
CA LEU A 95 -0.76 -9.82 -3.54
C LEU A 95 -1.08 -10.16 -2.09
N PHE A 96 -1.70 -11.31 -1.83
CA PHE A 96 -2.06 -11.74 -0.48
C PHE A 96 -0.87 -11.70 0.50
N LEU A 97 0.34 -12.06 0.03
CA LEU A 97 1.57 -12.06 0.86
C LEU A 97 2.02 -10.67 1.29
N HIS A 98 1.53 -9.62 0.63
CA HIS A 98 1.91 -8.23 0.88
C HIS A 98 0.81 -7.45 1.62
N ILE A 99 -0.37 -8.04 1.82
CA ILE A 99 -1.47 -7.39 2.55
C ILE A 99 -1.22 -7.49 4.05
N VAL A 100 -1.24 -6.32 4.71
CA VAL A 100 -1.17 -6.22 6.17
C VAL A 100 -2.60 -6.29 6.71
N PHE A 101 -2.96 -7.43 7.29
CA PHE A 101 -4.27 -7.64 7.92
C PHE A 101 -4.29 -7.20 9.38
N ASP A 102 -3.15 -7.27 10.06
CA ASP A 102 -3.03 -6.85 11.45
C ASP A 102 -2.99 -5.34 11.55
N VAL A 103 -3.86 -4.80 12.39
CA VAL A 103 -3.91 -3.38 12.62
C VAL A 103 -2.60 -2.85 13.21
N GLN A 104 -2.16 -1.68 12.76
CA GLN A 104 -0.96 -1.03 13.24
C GLN A 104 -1.29 0.36 13.78
N HIS A 105 -0.92 0.66 15.03
CA HIS A 105 -1.20 1.95 15.63
C HIS A 105 0.02 2.85 15.58
N PHE A 106 0.01 3.84 14.68
CA PHE A 106 1.08 4.81 14.57
C PHE A 106 0.72 6.10 15.29
N SER A 107 1.67 6.59 16.09
CA SER A 107 1.58 7.89 16.73
C SER A 107 2.83 8.69 16.45
N LYS A 108 2.67 10.00 16.26
CA LYS A 108 3.76 10.95 16.07
C LYS A 108 3.68 12.00 17.16
N PHE A 109 4.82 12.32 17.77
CA PHE A 109 4.91 13.40 18.75
C PHE A 109 4.91 14.75 18.03
N ASP A 110 3.97 15.63 18.35
CA ASP A 110 3.81 16.96 17.74
C ASP A 110 4.52 18.08 18.51
N GLY A 111 5.15 17.75 19.65
CA GLY A 111 5.78 18.70 20.56
C GLY A 111 5.08 18.81 21.92
N GLU A 112 3.80 18.43 21.99
CA GLU A 112 3.01 18.42 23.23
C GLU A 112 2.42 17.04 23.52
N THR A 113 1.86 16.38 22.49
CA THR A 113 1.18 15.10 22.62
C THR A 113 1.55 14.13 21.50
N PHE A 114 1.29 12.85 21.73
CA PHE A 114 1.33 11.85 20.68
C PHE A 114 -0.01 11.87 19.95
N VAL A 115 0.02 12.23 18.67
CA VAL A 115 -1.17 12.29 17.81
C VAL A 115 -1.14 11.11 16.84
N ASN A 116 -2.27 10.45 16.72
CA ASN A 116 -2.46 9.36 15.76
C ASN A 116 -2.53 9.91 14.34
N PHE A 117 -1.91 9.22 13.40
CA PHE A 117 -2.04 9.57 11.99
C PHE A 117 -2.41 8.33 11.18
N VAL A 118 -3.26 8.54 10.18
CA VAL A 118 -3.68 7.50 9.24
C VAL A 118 -2.81 7.60 8.01
N ASN A 119 -2.03 6.56 7.75
CA ASN A 119 -1.23 6.43 6.53
C ASN A 119 -1.87 5.43 5.55
N GLU A 120 -2.37 4.33 6.10
CA GLU A 120 -3.01 3.23 5.37
C GLU A 120 -4.31 2.83 6.09
N PRO A 121 -5.25 2.14 5.43
CA PRO A 121 -6.51 1.73 6.05
C PRO A 121 -6.33 0.94 7.36
N TYR A 122 -5.32 0.06 7.44
CA TYR A 122 -4.97 -0.72 8.63
C TYR A 122 -4.29 0.09 9.75
N THR A 123 -4.10 1.41 9.56
CA THR A 123 -3.57 2.33 10.59
C THR A 123 -4.65 3.19 11.23
N ALA A 124 -5.89 3.07 10.76
CA ALA A 124 -7.00 3.85 11.26
C ALA A 124 -7.44 3.38 12.67
N GLU A 125 -7.72 4.35 13.54
CA GLU A 125 -8.20 4.10 14.91
C GLU A 125 -9.49 3.27 14.94
N ALA A 126 -10.40 3.48 13.98
CA ALA A 126 -11.62 2.68 13.88
C ALA A 126 -11.34 1.19 13.65
N PHE A 127 -10.33 0.87 12.83
CA PHE A 127 -9.90 -0.51 12.61
C PHE A 127 -9.23 -1.05 13.88
N TRP A 128 -8.43 -0.23 14.57
CA TRP A 128 -7.77 -0.62 15.82
C TRP A 128 -8.78 -1.01 16.89
N ASN A 129 -9.76 -0.14 17.12
CA ASN A 129 -10.83 -0.38 18.08
C ASN A 129 -11.61 -1.65 17.71
N THR A 130 -11.87 -1.88 16.43
CA THR A 130 -12.56 -3.10 15.99
C THR A 130 -11.77 -4.37 16.31
N GLN A 131 -10.47 -4.42 15.98
CA GLN A 131 -9.64 -5.60 16.23
C GLN A 131 -9.38 -5.82 17.73
N VAL A 132 -9.05 -4.76 18.47
CA VAL A 132 -8.73 -4.85 19.90
C VAL A 132 -9.97 -5.11 20.76
N CYS A 133 -11.10 -4.45 20.49
CA CYS A 133 -12.34 -4.71 21.22
C CYS A 133 -12.91 -6.10 20.93
N ASN A 134 -12.79 -6.62 19.70
CA ASN A 134 -13.22 -8.00 19.40
C ASN A 134 -12.31 -9.05 20.03
N THR A 135 -11.02 -8.76 20.22
CA THR A 135 -10.09 -9.68 20.90
C THR A 135 -10.44 -9.83 22.39
N THR A 136 -10.94 -8.76 23.04
CA THR A 136 -11.44 -8.86 24.44
C THR A 136 -12.64 -9.80 24.56
N ILE A 137 -13.52 -9.85 23.56
CA ILE A 137 -14.66 -10.78 23.54
C ILE A 137 -14.19 -12.22 23.31
N ALA A 138 -13.25 -12.45 22.39
CA ALA A 138 -12.71 -13.79 22.10
C ALA A 138 -11.97 -14.42 23.30
N ILE A 139 -11.19 -13.63 24.05
CA ILE A 139 -10.49 -14.11 25.25
C ILE A 139 -11.51 -14.45 26.35
N SER A 140 -12.59 -13.69 26.47
CA SER A 140 -13.64 -13.95 27.48
C SER A 140 -14.43 -15.25 27.22
N VAL A 141 -14.53 -15.68 25.95
CA VAL A 141 -15.22 -16.93 25.57
C VAL A 141 -14.32 -18.17 25.74
N THR A 142 -12.99 -18.00 25.71
CA THR A 142 -12.04 -19.14 25.82
C THR A 142 -11.74 -19.53 27.27
N PHE A 143 -12.19 -18.76 28.27
CA PHE A 143 -12.05 -19.06 29.70
C PHE A 143 -13.33 -19.64 30.37
N LEU A 144 -14.37 -19.96 29.58
CA LEU A 144 -15.63 -20.56 30.08
C LEU A 144 -15.97 -21.91 29.40
N THR A 145 -14.96 -22.75 29.18
CA THR A 145 -15.15 -24.20 28.94
C THR A 145 -14.31 -25.01 29.90
#